data_AF-A0A2K9ABE4-F1
#
_entry.id   AF-A0A2K9ABE4-F1
#
_cell.length_a   1.000
_cell.length_b   1.000
_cell.length_c   1.000
_cell.angle_alpha   90.00
_cell.angle_beta   90.00
_cell.angle_gamma   90.00
#
_symmetry.space_group_name_H-M   'P 1'
#
loop_
_entity.id
_entity.type
_entity.pdbx_description
1 polymer ?
#
loop_
_entity_poly.entity_id
_entity_poly.type
_entity_poly.pdbx_seq_one_letter_code
_entity_poly.pdbx_strand_id
1 'polypeptide(L)'
;MIVKLSTDGPKIFTTYENDTYVAIINKMEPNWAYRLMDLIYYQKELNQSVDLRISTEILKEAEIIYHGHDHKGPLRAYENKVMVHSTTLASWSSIKKSYKLKSWNLATKDKDLNENEPIGKQLKDPEDFLDYVMLGDFGFYNEIVVLSKQNNKLIFDPNMVYEPGVRIYINAEKLAKDQLLTRDGLHYKVKDEIDLNKYMIAYITADDLENKEYTPLTFSNAADQWFKSNYTT
;
A
#
# COMPACT_ATOMS: atom_id res chain seq x y z
N MET A 1 -17.77 -7.65 -1.89
CA MET A 1 -17.24 -6.44 -2.57
C MET A 1 -17.90 -6.30 -3.93
N ILE A 2 -18.10 -5.07 -4.45
CA ILE A 2 -18.49 -4.81 -5.84
C ILE A 2 -17.27 -4.35 -6.62
N VAL A 3 -17.12 -4.80 -7.87
CA VAL A 3 -16.09 -4.29 -8.78
C VAL A 3 -16.74 -3.72 -10.02
N LYS A 4 -16.30 -2.53 -10.40
CA LYS A 4 -16.74 -1.82 -11.61
C LYS A 4 -15.54 -1.38 -12.43
N LEU A 5 -15.81 -1.12 -13.70
CA LEU A 5 -14.88 -0.39 -14.56
C LEU A 5 -15.40 1.01 -14.83
N SER A 6 -14.47 1.95 -14.91
CA SER A 6 -14.70 3.29 -15.44
C SER A 6 -13.91 3.48 -16.73
N THR A 7 -14.30 4.44 -17.55
CA THR A 7 -13.51 4.93 -18.69
C THR A 7 -13.03 6.37 -18.49
N ASP A 8 -13.33 6.96 -17.34
CA ASP A 8 -12.92 8.30 -16.93
C ASP A 8 -12.55 8.33 -15.43
N GLY A 9 -11.96 9.44 -15.00
CA GLY A 9 -11.57 9.65 -13.61
C GLY A 9 -10.21 9.06 -13.23
N PRO A 10 -9.94 8.90 -11.93
CA PRO A 10 -8.63 8.48 -11.44
C PRO A 10 -8.37 7.02 -11.79
N LYS A 11 -7.09 6.63 -11.70
CA LYS A 11 -6.65 5.29 -12.07
C LYS A 11 -7.41 4.17 -11.37
N ILE A 12 -7.62 4.37 -10.09
CA ILE A 12 -8.41 3.51 -9.23
C ILE A 12 -8.97 4.35 -8.10
N PHE A 13 -10.19 4.03 -7.68
CA PHE A 13 -10.75 4.61 -6.47
C PHE A 13 -11.76 3.67 -5.85
N THR A 14 -12.02 3.89 -4.57
CA THR A 14 -12.90 3.05 -3.75
C THR A 14 -14.04 3.90 -3.19
N THR A 15 -15.20 3.29 -3.04
CA THR A 15 -16.41 3.94 -2.52
C THR A 15 -17.34 2.90 -1.89
N TYR A 16 -18.55 3.32 -1.48
CA TYR A 16 -19.56 2.45 -0.92
C TYR A 16 -20.89 2.58 -1.66
N GLU A 17 -21.53 1.44 -1.89
CA GLU A 17 -22.91 1.35 -2.37
C GLU A 17 -23.70 0.47 -1.41
N ASN A 18 -24.67 1.04 -0.70
CA ASN A 18 -25.49 0.34 0.30
C ASN A 18 -24.63 -0.50 1.26
N ASP A 19 -23.64 0.16 1.89
CA ASP A 19 -22.64 -0.43 2.80
C ASP A 19 -21.73 -1.52 2.19
N THR A 20 -21.76 -1.70 0.87
CA THR A 20 -20.85 -2.61 0.17
C THR A 20 -19.64 -1.84 -0.35
N TYR A 21 -18.43 -2.31 -0.01
CA TYR A 21 -17.17 -1.80 -0.57
C TYR A 21 -17.17 -1.95 -2.10
N VAL A 22 -16.89 -0.86 -2.81
CA VAL A 22 -16.84 -0.81 -4.27
C VAL A 22 -15.42 -0.44 -4.70
N ALA A 23 -14.81 -1.29 -5.53
CA ALA A 23 -13.59 -0.96 -6.25
C ALA A 23 -13.93 -0.55 -7.68
N ILE A 24 -13.44 0.62 -8.11
CA ILE A 24 -13.64 1.14 -9.47
C ILE A 24 -12.28 1.25 -10.14
N ILE A 25 -12.06 0.45 -11.18
CA ILE A 25 -10.80 0.40 -11.94
C ILE A 25 -11.00 1.15 -13.26
N ASN A 26 -10.14 2.12 -13.57
CA ASN A 26 -10.22 2.81 -14.85
C ASN A 26 -9.60 1.95 -15.97
N LYS A 27 -10.40 1.58 -16.97
CA LYS A 27 -9.99 0.76 -18.13
C LYS A 27 -9.02 1.50 -19.05
N MET A 28 -9.03 2.84 -19.03
CA MET A 28 -8.12 3.66 -19.84
C MET A 28 -6.69 3.66 -19.31
N GLU A 29 -6.48 3.17 -18.09
CA GLU A 29 -5.16 3.12 -17.49
C GLU A 29 -4.34 1.92 -17.98
N PRO A 30 -3.02 2.07 -18.10
CA PRO A 30 -2.13 0.95 -18.31
C PRO A 30 -2.34 -0.12 -17.23
N ASN A 31 -2.32 -1.38 -17.67
CA ASN A 31 -2.37 -2.55 -16.80
C ASN A 31 -3.68 -2.72 -16.01
N TRP A 32 -4.79 -2.11 -16.44
CA TRP A 32 -6.12 -2.27 -15.80
C TRP A 32 -6.52 -3.75 -15.65
N ALA A 33 -6.22 -4.57 -16.66
CA ALA A 33 -6.54 -6.00 -16.67
C ALA A 33 -5.84 -6.75 -15.53
N TYR A 34 -4.57 -6.44 -15.28
CA TYR A 34 -3.81 -7.03 -14.17
C TYR A 34 -4.45 -6.69 -12.83
N ARG A 35 -4.87 -5.45 -12.63
CA ARG A 35 -5.53 -5.02 -11.38
C ARG A 35 -6.86 -5.72 -11.17
N LEU A 36 -7.67 -5.81 -12.23
CA LEU A 36 -8.96 -6.49 -12.17
C LEU A 36 -8.78 -7.95 -11.79
N MET A 37 -7.87 -8.65 -12.46
CA MET A 37 -7.63 -10.06 -12.20
C MET A 37 -6.96 -10.30 -10.85
N ASP A 38 -6.00 -9.48 -10.43
CA ASP A 38 -5.40 -9.54 -9.09
C ASP A 38 -6.48 -9.43 -8.00
N LEU A 39 -7.42 -8.49 -8.15
CA LEU A 39 -8.54 -8.33 -7.22
C LEU A 39 -9.42 -9.59 -7.18
N ILE A 40 -9.81 -10.10 -8.35
CA ILE A 40 -10.65 -11.31 -8.44
C ILE A 40 -9.98 -12.51 -7.77
N TYR A 41 -8.69 -12.76 -8.09
CA TYR A 41 -7.96 -13.89 -7.54
C TYR A 41 -7.68 -13.73 -6.03
N TYR A 42 -7.35 -12.52 -5.58
CA TYR A 42 -7.18 -12.22 -4.16
C TYR A 42 -8.46 -12.49 -3.37
N GLN A 43 -9.60 -11.98 -3.85
CA GLN A 43 -10.90 -12.19 -3.18
C GLN A 43 -11.30 -13.67 -3.17
N LYS A 44 -11.04 -14.39 -4.27
CA LYS A 44 -11.25 -15.84 -4.34
C LYS A 44 -10.41 -16.58 -3.31
N GLU A 45 -9.15 -16.19 -3.11
CA GLU A 45 -8.26 -16.79 -2.11
C GLU A 45 -8.80 -16.61 -0.68
N LEU A 46 -9.43 -15.46 -0.40
CA LEU A 46 -10.10 -15.20 0.88
C LEU A 46 -11.44 -15.93 1.04
N ASN A 47 -11.89 -16.70 0.04
CA ASN A 47 -13.25 -17.25 -0.04
C ASN A 47 -14.34 -16.17 0.08
N GLN A 48 -14.06 -14.96 -0.43
CA GLN A 48 -14.99 -13.85 -0.44
C GLN A 48 -15.68 -13.73 -1.81
N SER A 49 -16.99 -13.49 -1.80
CA SER A 49 -17.76 -13.26 -3.03
C SER A 49 -17.56 -11.84 -3.56
N VAL A 50 -17.42 -11.74 -4.89
CA VAL A 50 -17.29 -10.47 -5.61
C VAL A 50 -18.47 -10.30 -6.57
N ASP A 51 -19.19 -9.18 -6.46
CA ASP A 51 -20.18 -8.74 -7.45
C ASP A 51 -19.44 -8.02 -8.59
N LEU A 52 -19.18 -8.74 -9.67
CA LEU A 52 -18.52 -8.21 -10.87
C LEU A 52 -19.55 -7.54 -11.78
N ARG A 53 -19.58 -6.20 -11.77
CA ARG A 53 -20.45 -5.40 -12.65
C ARG A 53 -19.72 -4.99 -13.92
N ILE A 54 -19.26 -5.99 -14.66
CA ILE A 54 -18.53 -5.86 -15.92
C ILE A 54 -19.11 -6.84 -16.95
N SER A 55 -19.05 -6.48 -18.22
CA SER A 55 -19.50 -7.37 -19.30
C SER A 55 -18.59 -8.60 -19.42
N THR A 56 -19.15 -9.73 -19.83
CA THR A 56 -18.40 -10.98 -20.03
C THR A 56 -17.27 -10.84 -21.05
N GLU A 57 -17.43 -9.99 -22.07
CA GLU A 57 -16.42 -9.74 -23.10
C GLU A 57 -15.16 -9.09 -22.49
N ILE A 58 -15.34 -8.09 -21.64
CA ILE A 58 -14.24 -7.41 -20.95
C ILE A 58 -13.56 -8.33 -19.93
N LEU A 59 -14.32 -9.16 -19.22
CA LEU A 59 -13.72 -10.15 -18.32
C LEU A 59 -12.82 -11.13 -19.09
N LYS A 60 -13.30 -11.66 -20.22
CA LYS A 60 -12.49 -12.54 -21.09
C LYS A 60 -11.25 -11.83 -21.64
N GLU A 61 -11.37 -10.57 -22.03
CA GLU A 61 -10.22 -9.74 -22.44
C GLU A 61 -9.17 -9.68 -21.32
N ALA A 62 -9.59 -9.40 -20.08
CA ALA A 62 -8.71 -9.33 -18.93
C ALA A 62 -8.04 -10.68 -18.62
N GLU A 63 -8.78 -11.78 -18.69
CA GLU A 63 -8.26 -13.15 -18.51
C GLU A 63 -7.18 -13.51 -19.52
N ILE A 64 -7.36 -13.12 -20.79
CA ILE A 64 -6.37 -13.35 -21.85
C ILE A 64 -5.09 -12.55 -21.56
N ILE A 65 -5.21 -11.27 -21.20
CA ILE A 65 -4.06 -10.41 -20.87
C ILE A 65 -3.31 -10.93 -19.64
N TYR A 66 -4.05 -11.45 -18.65
CA TYR A 66 -3.51 -11.94 -17.40
C TYR A 66 -2.93 -13.36 -17.49
N HIS A 67 -3.06 -14.04 -18.63
CA HIS A 67 -2.63 -15.42 -18.77
C HIS A 67 -1.15 -15.62 -18.37
N GLY A 68 -0.90 -16.60 -17.49
CA GLY A 68 0.44 -16.91 -16.97
C GLY A 68 0.90 -16.02 -15.81
N HIS A 69 0.04 -15.15 -15.28
CA HIS A 69 0.33 -14.31 -14.12
C HIS A 69 -0.38 -14.80 -12.85
N ASP A 70 0.16 -14.38 -11.70
CA ASP A 70 -0.32 -14.71 -10.36
C ASP A 70 -0.21 -13.44 -9.49
N HIS A 71 -1.21 -13.19 -8.63
CA HIS A 71 -1.25 -12.01 -7.76
C HIS A 71 -0.19 -12.08 -6.65
N LYS A 72 0.34 -13.29 -6.39
CA LYS A 72 1.49 -13.57 -5.51
C LYS A 72 2.76 -13.97 -6.26
N GLY A 73 2.73 -13.86 -7.59
CA GLY A 73 3.86 -14.20 -8.45
C GLY A 73 5.00 -13.17 -8.39
N PRO A 74 6.06 -13.42 -9.19
CA PRO A 74 7.16 -12.48 -9.39
C PRO A 74 6.68 -11.08 -9.80
N LEU A 75 7.50 -10.06 -9.57
CA LEU A 75 7.21 -8.70 -10.08
C LEU A 75 7.05 -8.72 -11.60
N ARG A 76 6.02 -8.01 -12.08
CA ARG A 76 5.82 -7.73 -13.51
C ARG A 76 6.74 -6.60 -13.93
N ALA A 77 7.04 -6.51 -15.23
CA ALA A 77 8.05 -5.57 -15.75
C ALA A 77 7.75 -4.08 -15.44
N TYR A 78 6.48 -3.71 -15.26
CA TYR A 78 6.08 -2.35 -14.92
C TYR A 78 6.08 -2.04 -13.42
N GLU A 79 6.26 -3.06 -12.57
CA GLU A 79 6.17 -2.91 -11.12
C GLU A 79 7.49 -2.45 -10.51
N ASN A 80 7.41 -1.59 -9.50
CA ASN A 80 8.59 -1.08 -8.83
C ASN A 80 9.29 -2.18 -8.02
N LYS A 81 10.61 -2.28 -8.19
CA LYS A 81 11.46 -3.21 -7.42
C LYS A 81 11.60 -2.81 -5.95
N VAL A 82 11.32 -1.56 -5.65
CA VAL A 82 11.36 -0.98 -4.31
C VAL A 82 10.00 -0.37 -4.01
N MET A 83 9.46 -0.68 -2.83
CA MET A 83 8.24 -0.08 -2.31
C MET A 83 8.53 0.63 -1.00
N VAL A 84 7.58 1.44 -0.56
CA VAL A 84 7.73 2.29 0.62
C VAL A 84 6.64 1.96 1.64
N HIS A 85 7.02 2.04 2.91
CA HIS A 85 6.09 2.15 4.02
C HIS A 85 6.52 3.29 4.94
N SER A 86 5.59 4.18 5.28
CA SER A 86 5.86 5.27 6.23
C SER A 86 5.13 5.03 7.54
N THR A 87 5.78 5.39 8.64
CA THR A 87 5.27 5.19 10.00
C THR A 87 5.62 6.37 10.89
N THR A 88 4.95 6.51 12.04
CA THR A 88 5.25 7.57 13.01
C THR A 88 6.53 7.26 13.80
N LEU A 89 7.17 8.27 14.39
CA LEU A 89 8.31 8.04 15.30
C LEU A 89 7.94 7.17 16.51
N ALA A 90 6.70 7.31 17.01
CA ALA A 90 6.19 6.51 18.11
C ALA A 90 6.17 5.01 17.75
N SER A 91 5.59 4.66 16.61
CA SER A 91 5.58 3.27 16.11
C SER A 91 6.97 2.77 15.73
N TRP A 92 7.83 3.64 15.22
CA TRP A 92 9.21 3.29 14.85
C TRP A 92 10.01 2.72 16.02
N SER A 93 9.78 3.20 17.24
CA SER A 93 10.50 2.70 18.43
C SER A 93 10.31 1.19 18.63
N SER A 94 9.08 0.67 18.47
CA SER A 94 8.77 -0.76 18.56
C SER A 94 9.31 -1.55 17.36
N ILE A 95 9.20 -0.97 16.16
CA ILE A 95 9.72 -1.56 14.92
C ILE A 95 11.24 -1.72 15.00
N LYS A 96 11.97 -0.70 15.45
CA LYS A 96 13.44 -0.71 15.57
C LYS A 96 13.91 -1.74 16.61
N LYS A 97 13.14 -1.94 17.69
CA LYS A 97 13.46 -2.95 18.72
C LYS A 97 13.30 -4.38 18.19
N SER A 98 12.26 -4.63 17.41
CA SER A 98 11.95 -5.97 16.90
C SER A 98 12.56 -6.27 15.52
N TYR A 99 13.01 -5.24 14.81
CA TYR A 99 13.36 -5.28 13.39
C TYR A 99 12.24 -5.86 12.52
N LYS A 100 10.98 -5.64 12.91
CA LYS A 100 9.81 -6.16 12.22
C LYS A 100 8.79 -5.04 12.00
N LEU A 101 8.35 -4.91 10.76
CA LEU A 101 7.19 -4.12 10.42
C LEU A 101 5.97 -5.05 10.44
N LYS A 102 5.05 -4.85 11.38
CA LYS A 102 3.92 -5.75 11.63
C LYS A 102 2.61 -5.19 11.10
N SER A 103 1.68 -6.06 10.73
CA SER A 103 0.29 -5.74 10.45
C SER A 103 -0.38 -5.18 11.71
N TRP A 104 -1.52 -4.52 11.53
CA TRP A 104 -2.25 -3.92 12.64
C TRP A 104 -2.57 -4.97 13.72
N ASN A 105 -3.20 -6.09 13.32
CA ASN A 105 -3.62 -7.12 14.26
C ASN A 105 -2.45 -7.73 15.04
N LEU A 106 -1.32 -7.97 14.37
CA LEU A 106 -0.14 -8.51 15.02
C LEU A 106 0.53 -7.49 15.96
N ALA A 107 0.64 -6.23 15.53
CA ALA A 107 1.19 -5.15 16.35
C ALA A 107 0.31 -4.85 17.59
N THR A 108 -1.01 -4.90 17.45
CA THR A 108 -1.95 -4.78 18.59
C THR A 108 -1.76 -5.95 19.57
N LYS A 109 -1.71 -7.19 19.06
CA LYS A 109 -1.50 -8.39 19.89
C LYS A 109 -0.22 -8.30 20.71
N ASP A 110 0.85 -7.77 20.11
CA ASP A 110 2.15 -7.63 20.75
C ASP A 110 2.30 -6.35 21.58
N LYS A 111 1.25 -5.52 21.64
CA LYS A 111 1.21 -4.22 22.34
C LYS A 111 2.27 -3.23 21.85
N ASP A 112 2.54 -3.27 20.54
CA ASP A 112 3.50 -2.39 19.87
C ASP A 112 2.87 -1.05 19.43
N LEU A 113 1.54 -0.94 19.50
CA LEU A 113 0.77 0.23 19.09
C LEU A 113 0.27 1.05 20.29
N ASN A 114 0.28 2.37 20.13
CA ASN A 114 -0.34 3.33 21.05
C ASN A 114 -1.70 3.84 20.53
N GLU A 115 -2.14 3.33 19.39
CA GLU A 115 -3.40 3.69 18.73
C GLU A 115 -4.47 2.62 19.05
N ASN A 116 -5.72 3.03 19.27
CA ASN A 116 -6.82 2.10 19.53
C ASN A 116 -7.44 1.54 18.23
N GLU A 117 -7.40 2.32 17.15
CA GLU A 117 -8.01 1.97 15.86
C GLU A 117 -7.13 2.46 14.71
N PRO A 118 -7.09 1.74 13.57
CA PRO A 118 -6.33 2.16 12.41
C PRO A 118 -7.07 3.30 11.69
N ILE A 119 -6.33 4.25 11.14
CA ILE A 119 -6.91 5.39 10.41
C ILE A 119 -7.82 4.96 9.24
N GLY A 120 -7.50 3.83 8.59
CA GLY A 120 -8.31 3.23 7.51
C GLY A 120 -9.72 2.82 7.93
N LYS A 121 -9.99 2.66 9.24
CA LYS A 121 -11.35 2.43 9.73
C LYS A 121 -12.28 3.61 9.41
N GLN A 122 -11.77 4.84 9.33
CA GLN A 122 -12.55 6.00 8.90
C GLN A 122 -12.93 5.93 7.41
N LEU A 123 -12.15 5.19 6.60
CA LEU A 123 -12.48 4.86 5.22
C LEU A 123 -13.42 3.67 5.10
N LYS A 124 -13.80 3.03 6.22
CA LYS A 124 -14.52 1.75 6.30
C LYS A 124 -13.79 0.60 5.59
N ASP A 125 -12.45 0.64 5.56
CA ASP A 125 -11.64 -0.36 4.87
C ASP A 125 -12.04 -1.80 5.26
N PRO A 126 -11.94 -2.78 4.34
CA PRO A 126 -12.23 -4.17 4.63
C PRO A 126 -11.44 -4.69 5.85
N GLU A 127 -12.09 -5.48 6.72
CA GLU A 127 -11.46 -5.96 7.95
C GLU A 127 -10.20 -6.81 7.69
N ASP A 128 -10.14 -7.53 6.56
CA ASP A 128 -8.98 -8.33 6.20
C ASP A 128 -7.71 -7.47 6.01
N PHE A 129 -7.84 -6.16 5.75
CA PHE A 129 -6.68 -5.28 5.59
C PHE A 129 -5.86 -5.16 6.88
N LEU A 130 -6.48 -5.41 8.04
CA LEU A 130 -5.81 -5.36 9.34
C LEU A 130 -4.75 -6.46 9.52
N ASP A 131 -4.83 -7.52 8.72
CA ASP A 131 -3.87 -8.64 8.74
C ASP A 131 -2.64 -8.39 7.86
N TYR A 132 -2.56 -7.23 7.20
CA TYR A 132 -1.48 -6.92 6.27
C TYR A 132 -0.69 -5.66 6.62
N VAL A 133 0.58 -5.69 6.25
CA VAL A 133 1.42 -4.51 6.07
C VAL A 133 1.18 -3.98 4.67
N MET A 134 0.62 -2.78 4.56
CA MET A 134 0.41 -2.10 3.28
C MET A 134 1.70 -1.45 2.79
N LEU A 135 2.00 -1.63 1.51
CA LEU A 135 3.15 -1.04 0.82
C LEU A 135 2.65 -0.12 -0.29
N GLY A 136 3.28 1.04 -0.40
CA GLY A 136 3.00 2.01 -1.45
C GLY A 136 4.18 2.18 -2.41
N ASP A 137 3.91 2.86 -3.52
CA ASP A 137 4.95 3.37 -4.39
C ASP A 137 5.66 4.59 -3.77
N PHE A 138 6.69 5.09 -4.48
CA PHE A 138 7.29 6.39 -4.23
C PHE A 138 6.22 7.52 -4.23
N GLY A 139 6.54 8.65 -3.62
CA GLY A 139 5.65 9.80 -3.46
C GLY A 139 4.96 9.89 -2.09
N PHE A 140 3.98 10.79 -2.02
CA PHE A 140 3.49 11.34 -0.75
C PHE A 140 2.34 10.58 -0.09
N TYR A 141 1.69 9.62 -0.78
CA TYR A 141 0.50 8.95 -0.22
C TYR A 141 0.79 8.19 1.09
N ASN A 142 1.99 7.61 1.25
CA ASN A 142 2.40 7.01 2.51
C ASN A 142 2.50 8.05 3.64
N GLU A 143 2.92 9.27 3.34
CA GLU A 143 3.01 10.36 4.31
C GLU A 143 1.64 10.95 4.66
N ILE A 144 0.69 10.92 3.72
CA ILE A 144 -0.71 11.29 3.96
C ILE A 144 -1.33 10.40 5.05
N VAL A 145 -0.98 9.11 5.09
CA VAL A 145 -1.42 8.20 6.15
C VAL A 145 -0.82 8.62 7.50
N VAL A 146 0.47 8.99 7.54
CA VAL A 146 1.14 9.45 8.77
C VAL A 146 0.53 10.77 9.27
N LEU A 147 0.35 11.75 8.39
CA LEU A 147 -0.32 13.02 8.69
C LEU A 147 -1.73 12.78 9.25
N SER A 148 -2.50 11.89 8.62
CA SER A 148 -3.86 11.57 9.06
C SER A 148 -3.89 10.91 10.44
N LYS A 149 -2.94 9.99 10.72
CA LYS A 149 -2.78 9.36 12.04
C LYS A 149 -2.45 10.38 13.13
N GLN A 150 -1.51 11.28 12.87
CA GLN A 150 -1.12 12.34 13.83
C GLN A 150 -2.29 13.25 14.20
N ASN A 151 -3.23 13.46 13.28
CA ASN A 151 -4.41 14.30 13.49
C ASN A 151 -5.67 13.50 13.85
N ASN A 152 -5.58 12.18 13.97
CA ASN A 152 -6.71 11.26 14.19
C ASN A 152 -7.90 11.51 13.23
N LYS A 153 -7.62 11.91 11.99
CA LYS A 153 -8.62 12.26 10.98
C LYS A 153 -8.04 12.07 9.59
N LEU A 154 -8.87 11.61 8.65
CA LEU A 154 -8.50 11.59 7.23
C LEU A 154 -8.20 13.00 6.72
N ILE A 155 -6.95 13.22 6.32
CA ILE A 155 -6.45 14.45 5.71
C ILE A 155 -5.79 14.07 4.40
N PHE A 156 -6.14 14.76 3.31
CA PHE A 156 -5.62 14.47 1.97
C PHE A 156 -4.78 15.61 1.39
N ASP A 157 -4.47 16.64 2.18
CA ASP A 157 -3.67 17.78 1.74
C ASP A 157 -2.17 17.45 1.79
N PRO A 158 -1.48 17.30 0.64
CA PRO A 158 -0.07 16.96 0.62
C PRO A 158 0.85 18.13 1.00
N ASN A 159 0.30 19.35 1.16
CA ASN A 159 1.03 20.56 1.54
C ASN A 159 0.80 20.97 2.99
N MET A 160 0.01 20.21 3.76
CA MET A 160 -0.16 20.46 5.18
C MET A 160 1.12 20.10 5.93
N VAL A 161 1.57 21.00 6.79
CA VAL A 161 2.74 20.77 7.65
C VAL A 161 2.46 19.63 8.62
N TYR A 162 3.45 18.77 8.81
CA TYR A 162 3.39 17.63 9.74
C TYR A 162 4.78 17.30 10.27
N GLU A 163 4.84 16.38 11.24
CA GLU A 163 6.10 15.84 11.72
C GLU A 163 6.40 14.53 10.99
N PRO A 164 7.39 14.46 10.08
CA PRO A 164 7.74 13.21 9.46
C PRO A 164 8.17 12.18 10.49
N GLY A 165 7.69 10.95 10.32
CA GLY A 165 8.19 9.83 11.09
C GLY A 165 9.37 9.18 10.40
N VAL A 166 9.19 7.93 10.00
CA VAL A 166 10.20 7.16 9.29
C VAL A 166 9.63 6.63 7.99
N ARG A 167 10.33 6.89 6.90
CA ARG A 167 10.05 6.33 5.57
C ARG A 167 10.97 5.16 5.30
N ILE A 168 10.42 3.97 5.16
CA ILE A 168 11.14 2.71 5.03
C ILE A 168 11.07 2.23 3.57
N TYR A 169 12.22 1.97 2.97
CA TYR A 169 12.34 1.43 1.60
C TYR A 169 12.54 -0.08 1.66
N ILE A 170 11.66 -0.81 1.01
CA ILE A 170 11.53 -2.26 1.08
C ILE A 170 11.83 -2.87 -0.29
N ASN A 171 12.63 -3.93 -0.31
CA ASN A 171 12.96 -4.71 -1.49
C ASN A 171 11.76 -5.58 -1.92
N ALA A 172 10.89 -5.01 -2.76
CA ALA A 172 9.70 -5.66 -3.27
C ALA A 172 10.03 -6.82 -4.24
N GLU A 173 11.14 -6.73 -4.98
CA GLU A 173 11.61 -7.82 -5.86
C GLU A 173 11.93 -9.08 -5.05
N LYS A 174 12.64 -8.92 -3.92
CA LYS A 174 12.94 -10.01 -2.99
C LYS A 174 11.67 -10.55 -2.32
N LEU A 175 10.77 -9.68 -1.86
CA LEU A 175 9.48 -10.12 -1.29
C LEU A 175 8.66 -10.94 -2.28
N ALA A 176 8.58 -10.52 -3.55
CA ALA A 176 7.86 -11.26 -4.59
C ALA A 176 8.53 -12.60 -4.90
N LYS A 177 9.88 -12.63 -4.98
CA LYS A 177 10.64 -13.89 -5.19
C LYS A 177 10.42 -14.88 -4.05
N ASP A 178 10.32 -14.39 -2.82
CA ASP A 178 10.08 -15.19 -1.62
C ASP A 178 8.57 -15.47 -1.40
N GLN A 179 7.70 -15.11 -2.37
CA GLN A 179 6.24 -15.30 -2.37
C GLN A 179 5.51 -14.67 -1.17
N LEU A 180 6.04 -13.56 -0.66
CA LEU A 180 5.44 -12.80 0.45
C LEU A 180 4.60 -11.62 -0.03
N LEU A 181 4.93 -11.06 -1.20
CA LEU A 181 4.21 -9.91 -1.77
C LEU A 181 2.88 -10.35 -2.38
N THR A 182 1.79 -9.78 -1.89
CA THR A 182 0.43 -9.98 -2.41
C THR A 182 -0.06 -8.72 -3.11
N ARG A 183 -0.67 -8.90 -4.27
CA ARG A 183 -1.44 -7.86 -4.98
C ARG A 183 -2.92 -8.14 -4.76
N ASP A 184 -3.67 -7.15 -4.32
CA ASP A 184 -5.14 -7.26 -4.20
C ASP A 184 -5.88 -6.46 -5.29
N GLY A 185 -5.15 -6.01 -6.31
CA GLY A 185 -5.62 -5.13 -7.38
C GLY A 185 -5.65 -3.64 -7.01
N LEU A 186 -5.69 -3.32 -5.72
CA LEU A 186 -5.70 -1.94 -5.19
C LEU A 186 -4.32 -1.55 -4.65
N HIS A 187 -3.69 -2.46 -3.92
CA HIS A 187 -2.50 -2.29 -3.09
C HIS A 187 -1.51 -3.43 -3.30
N TYR A 188 -0.29 -3.17 -2.85
CA TYR A 188 0.73 -4.18 -2.58
C TYR A 188 0.79 -4.39 -1.07
N LYS A 189 0.84 -5.65 -0.62
CA LYS A 189 0.79 -5.94 0.82
C LYS A 189 1.46 -7.24 1.20
N VAL A 190 1.92 -7.32 2.44
CA VAL A 190 2.54 -8.51 3.03
C VAL A 190 1.73 -8.92 4.25
N LYS A 191 1.39 -10.21 4.34
CA LYS A 191 0.60 -10.72 5.47
C LYS A 191 1.46 -10.78 6.74
N ASP A 192 0.85 -10.46 7.88
CA ASP A 192 1.41 -10.52 9.23
C ASP A 192 2.59 -9.57 9.49
N GLU A 193 3.75 -9.78 8.87
CA GLU A 193 4.94 -8.97 9.13
C GLU A 193 6.00 -9.01 8.02
N ILE A 194 6.86 -8.00 8.01
CA ILE A 194 8.06 -7.90 7.19
C ILE A 194 9.28 -7.89 8.12
N ASP A 195 10.17 -8.87 7.95
CA ASP A 195 11.47 -8.93 8.60
C ASP A 195 12.43 -7.90 7.99
N LEU A 196 12.66 -6.79 8.70
CA LEU A 196 13.45 -5.68 8.20
C LEU A 196 14.93 -6.03 8.05
N ASN A 197 15.45 -7.05 8.74
CA ASN A 197 16.82 -7.51 8.51
C ASN A 197 17.00 -8.11 7.10
N LYS A 198 15.93 -8.60 6.49
CA LYS A 198 15.97 -9.29 5.19
C LYS A 198 15.54 -8.41 4.03
N TYR A 199 14.57 -7.52 4.27
CA TYR A 199 13.87 -6.83 3.18
C TYR A 199 14.02 -5.31 3.22
N MET A 200 14.49 -4.70 4.31
CA MET A 200 14.74 -3.26 4.33
C MET A 200 16.02 -2.95 3.55
N ILE A 201 15.93 -1.96 2.65
CA ILE A 201 17.08 -1.41 1.94
C ILE A 201 17.64 -0.22 2.73
N ALA A 202 16.76 0.71 3.10
CA ALA A 202 17.09 1.90 3.86
C ALA A 202 15.86 2.39 4.63
N TYR A 203 16.09 3.25 5.62
CA TYR A 203 15.06 4.09 6.21
C TYR A 203 15.58 5.52 6.28
N ILE A 204 14.67 6.49 6.20
CA ILE A 204 14.98 7.92 6.21
C ILE A 204 14.07 8.61 7.22
N THR A 205 14.65 9.49 8.03
CA THR A 205 13.94 10.40 8.94
C THR A 205 14.14 11.85 8.52
N ALA A 206 13.47 12.78 9.19
CA ALA A 206 13.70 14.20 9.00
C ALA A 206 15.16 14.63 9.28
N ASP A 207 15.87 13.94 10.18
CA ASP A 207 17.24 14.26 10.57
C ASP A 207 18.26 13.94 9.47
N ASP A 208 17.90 13.07 8.53
CA ASP A 208 18.75 12.70 7.39
C ASP A 208 18.68 13.74 6.25
N LEU A 209 17.84 14.77 6.39
CA LEU A 209 17.45 15.70 5.34
C LEU A 209 17.56 17.18 5.81
N GLU A 210 17.79 18.10 4.87
CA GLU A 210 18.21 19.48 5.20
C GLU A 210 17.07 20.47 5.47
N ASN A 211 15.79 20.08 5.39
CA ASN A 211 14.69 21.03 5.59
C ASN A 211 14.29 21.18 7.06
N LYS A 212 13.85 22.40 7.40
CA LYS A 212 13.38 22.75 8.76
C LYS A 212 11.90 22.44 8.99
N GLU A 213 11.10 22.44 7.93
CA GLU A 213 9.67 22.19 7.98
C GLU A 213 9.30 21.28 6.82
N TYR A 214 8.42 20.31 7.10
CA TYR A 214 8.04 19.29 6.15
C TYR A 214 6.52 19.22 5.97
N THR A 215 6.16 18.88 4.75
CA THR A 215 4.83 18.46 4.30
C THR A 215 4.95 17.05 3.72
N PRO A 216 3.85 16.28 3.59
CA PRO A 216 3.87 14.99 2.90
C PRO A 216 4.59 15.03 1.54
N LEU A 217 4.33 16.08 0.76
CA LEU A 217 4.96 16.27 -0.55
C LEU A 217 6.46 16.54 -0.45
N THR A 218 6.86 17.49 0.40
CA THR A 218 8.27 17.93 0.48
C THR A 218 9.16 16.87 1.12
N PHE A 219 8.68 16.19 2.17
CA PHE A 219 9.44 15.11 2.82
C PHE A 219 9.59 13.89 1.89
N SER A 220 8.49 13.39 1.31
CA SER A 220 8.58 12.22 0.43
C SER A 220 9.47 12.49 -0.79
N ASN A 221 9.38 13.67 -1.41
CA ASN A 221 10.26 14.02 -2.53
C ASN A 221 11.73 14.05 -2.13
N ALA A 222 12.06 14.70 -1.02
CA ALA A 222 13.45 14.78 -0.53
C ALA A 222 13.99 13.39 -0.16
N ALA A 223 13.20 12.59 0.57
CA ALA A 223 13.57 11.23 0.94
C ALA A 223 13.73 10.33 -0.29
N ASP A 224 12.81 10.41 -1.26
CA ASP A 224 12.85 9.59 -2.47
C ASP A 224 14.05 9.95 -3.35
N GLN A 225 14.39 11.24 -3.45
CA GLN A 225 15.58 11.72 -4.15
C GLN A 225 16.86 11.25 -3.47
N TRP A 226 16.92 11.34 -2.14
CA TRP A 226 18.05 10.84 -1.37
C TRP A 226 18.23 9.34 -1.56
N PHE A 227 17.14 8.56 -1.48
CA PHE A 227 17.19 7.11 -1.69
C PHE A 227 17.72 6.79 -3.08
N LYS A 228 17.19 7.45 -4.11
CA LYS A 228 17.62 7.22 -5.49
C LYS A 228 19.10 7.53 -5.69
N SER A 229 19.59 8.62 -5.11
CA SER A 229 20.99 9.04 -5.23
C SER A 229 21.98 8.09 -4.54
N ASN A 230 21.54 7.31 -3.55
CA ASN A 230 22.40 6.45 -2.74
C ASN A 230 22.24 4.95 -3.04
N TYR A 231 21.10 4.52 -3.58
CA TYR A 231 20.74 3.09 -3.70
C TYR A 231 20.28 2.67 -5.10
N THR A 232 20.02 3.59 -6.01
CA THR A 232 19.68 3.25 -7.39
C THR A 232 20.74 3.78 -8.36
N THR A 233 21.55 2.89 -8.92
CA THR A 233 22.34 3.13 -10.14
C THR A 233 21.63 2.57 -11.35
#